data_AF-A0A9E4Q4Q9-F1
#
_entry.id   AF-A0A9E4Q4Q9-F1
#
_cell.length_a   1.000
_cell.length_b   1.000
_cell.length_c   1.000
_cell.angle_alpha   90.00
_cell.angle_beta   90.00
_cell.angle_gamma   90.00
#
_symmetry.space_group_name_H-M   'P 1'
#
loop_
_entity.id
_entity.type
_entity.pdbx_description
1 polymer ?
#
loop_
_entity_poly.entity_id
_entity_poly.type
_entity_poly.pdbx_seq_one_letter_code
_entity_poly.pdbx_strand_id
1 'polypeptide(L)'
;MASSSDSSVTQYAGPLPQPTPETQPFFDGLRERRLMVQRCGACGQAYYYPRPICPHCNSNDVHWFEASGKGSVYSFVISHRSRPGFEAPYV
;
A
#
# COMPACT_ATOMS: atom_id res chain seq x y z
N MET A 1 -13.35 26.62 -19.67
CA MET A 1 -13.65 26.16 -18.30
C MET A 1 -12.72 24.99 -18.00
N ALA A 2 -11.48 25.29 -17.62
CA ALA A 2 -10.50 24.28 -17.22
C ALA A 2 -10.56 24.21 -15.69
N SER A 3 -11.10 23.12 -15.18
CA SER A 3 -11.24 22.87 -13.74
C SER A 3 -9.87 22.82 -13.10
N SER A 4 -9.65 23.71 -12.14
CA SER A 4 -8.45 23.83 -11.33
C SER A 4 -8.18 22.53 -10.56
N SER A 5 -7.07 21.87 -10.86
CA SER A 5 -6.51 20.81 -10.03
C SER A 5 -5.83 21.44 -8.82
N ASP A 6 -6.35 21.14 -7.64
CA ASP A 6 -5.83 21.56 -6.34
C ASP A 6 -4.50 20.84 -6.05
N SER A 7 -3.39 21.55 -6.23
CA SER A 7 -2.01 21.02 -6.25
C SER A 7 -1.33 21.07 -4.87
N SER A 8 -1.99 20.62 -3.80
CA SER A 8 -1.40 20.63 -2.45
C SER A 8 -0.76 19.30 -2.02
N VAL A 9 -0.39 18.42 -2.95
CA VAL A 9 0.39 17.22 -2.62
C VAL A 9 1.86 17.63 -2.57
N THR A 10 2.43 17.74 -1.37
CA THR A 10 3.89 17.90 -1.18
C THR A 10 4.60 16.82 -1.99
N GLN A 11 5.30 17.23 -3.05
CA GLN A 11 5.94 16.30 -3.97
C GLN A 11 7.08 15.56 -3.25
N TYR A 12 6.94 14.25 -3.10
CA TYR A 12 7.96 13.39 -2.51
C TYR A 12 9.23 13.40 -3.38
N ALA A 13 10.32 13.98 -2.86
CA ALA A 13 11.59 14.15 -3.56
C ALA A 13 12.59 12.99 -3.32
N GLY A 14 12.16 11.92 -2.66
CA GLY A 14 12.99 10.74 -2.39
C GLY A 14 12.99 9.71 -3.53
N PRO A 15 13.82 8.66 -3.44
CA PRO A 15 13.78 7.56 -4.41
C PRO A 15 12.42 6.87 -4.36
N LEU A 16 11.83 6.67 -5.55
CA LEU A 16 10.60 5.89 -5.67
C LEU A 16 10.90 4.40 -5.53
N PRO A 17 9.99 3.62 -4.92
CA PRO A 17 10.12 2.17 -4.89
C PRO A 17 10.10 1.63 -6.32
N GLN A 18 11.00 0.68 -6.60
CA GLN A 18 11.03 -0.03 -7.88
C GLN A 18 10.15 -1.29 -7.76
N PRO A 19 9.07 -1.40 -8.56
CA PRO A 19 8.25 -2.60 -8.57
C PRO A 19 9.06 -3.83 -8.99
N THR A 20 8.85 -4.94 -8.28
CA THR A 20 9.27 -6.29 -8.66
C THR A 20 8.07 -7.05 -9.24
N PRO A 21 8.23 -8.20 -9.91
CA PRO A 21 7.10 -9.00 -10.38
C PRO A 21 6.07 -9.31 -9.29
N GLU A 22 6.50 -9.55 -8.05
CA GLU A 22 5.63 -9.85 -6.91
C GLU A 22 4.85 -8.63 -6.42
N THR A 23 5.40 -7.43 -6.58
CA THR A 23 4.80 -6.18 -6.10
C THR A 23 4.14 -5.36 -7.21
N GLN A 24 4.33 -5.74 -8.48
CA GLN A 24 3.76 -5.10 -9.65
C GLN A 24 2.23 -4.91 -9.53
N PRO A 25 1.42 -5.92 -9.12
CA PRO A 25 -0.03 -5.74 -9.03
C PRO A 25 -0.45 -4.73 -7.95
N PHE A 26 0.34 -4.60 -6.87
CA PHE A 26 0.12 -3.58 -5.85
C PHE A 26 0.33 -2.18 -6.44
N PHE A 27 1.45 -1.95 -7.14
CA PHE A 27 1.75 -0.65 -7.73
C PHE A 27 0.82 -0.29 -8.90
N ASP A 28 0.42 -1.25 -9.73
CA ASP A 28 -0.57 -1.05 -10.78
C ASP A 28 -1.93 -0.63 -10.19
N GLY A 29 -2.38 -1.32 -9.14
CA GLY A 29 -3.55 -0.93 -8.38
C GLY A 29 -3.47 0.49 -7.82
N LEU A 30 -2.33 0.87 -7.23
CA LEU A 30 -2.16 2.23 -6.69
C LEU A 30 -2.29 3.32 -7.78
N ARG A 31 -1.79 3.07 -9.00
CA ARG A 31 -1.96 4.01 -10.13
C ARG A 31 -3.43 4.16 -10.54
N GLU A 32 -4.22 3.10 -10.36
CA GLU A 32 -5.67 3.08 -10.56
C GLU A 32 -6.48 3.52 -9.33
N ARG A 33 -5.82 3.98 -8.24
CA ARG A 33 -6.44 4.34 -6.95
C ARG A 33 -7.12 3.16 -6.23
N ARG A 34 -6.61 1.94 -6.42
CA ARG A 34 -7.13 0.69 -5.85
C ARG A 34 -6.10 0.08 -4.91
N LEU A 35 -6.50 -0.18 -3.66
CA LEU A 35 -5.63 -0.85 -2.69
C LEU A 35 -5.69 -2.36 -2.90
N MET A 36 -4.74 -2.89 -3.65
CA MET A 36 -4.66 -4.33 -3.94
C MET A 36 -3.89 -5.05 -2.83
N VAL A 37 -4.46 -6.16 -2.35
CA VAL A 37 -3.86 -7.02 -1.31
C VAL A 37 -4.06 -8.48 -1.70
N GLN A 38 -3.31 -9.38 -1.07
CA GLN A 38 -3.43 -10.80 -1.34
C GLN A 38 -4.34 -11.49 -0.33
N ARG A 39 -5.06 -12.51 -0.81
CA ARG A 39 -5.83 -13.46 -0.01
C ARG A 39 -5.54 -14.88 -0.47
N CYS A 40 -5.36 -15.78 0.49
CA CYS A 40 -5.22 -17.20 0.19
C CYS A 40 -6.59 -17.83 -0.08
N GLY A 41 -6.74 -18.55 -1.19
CA GLY A 41 -7.95 -19.32 -1.50
C GLY A 41 -8.12 -20.56 -0.61
N ALA A 42 -7.01 -21.14 -0.13
CA ALA A 42 -7.06 -22.33 0.73
C ALA A 42 -7.45 -22.05 2.20
N CYS A 43 -6.97 -20.96 2.81
CA CYS A 43 -7.26 -20.63 4.22
C CYS A 43 -8.09 -19.36 4.43
N GLY A 44 -8.40 -18.62 3.36
CA GLY A 44 -9.19 -17.39 3.40
C GLY A 44 -8.49 -16.17 4.01
N GLN A 45 -7.30 -16.32 4.58
CA GLN A 45 -6.57 -15.22 5.22
C GLN A 45 -6.07 -14.23 4.17
N ALA A 46 -6.37 -12.95 4.40
CA ALA A 46 -5.75 -11.84 3.70
C ALA A 46 -4.45 -11.44 4.39
N TYR A 47 -3.44 -11.05 3.63
CA TYR A 47 -2.14 -10.68 4.19
C TYR A 47 -1.42 -9.64 3.34
N TYR A 48 -0.43 -9.00 3.97
CA TYR A 48 0.53 -8.08 3.39
C TYR A 48 1.86 -8.33 4.09
N TYR A 49 3.02 -8.37 3.44
CA TYR A 49 3.46 -7.94 2.10
C TYR A 49 3.20 -8.98 0.97
N PRO A 50 3.24 -8.58 -0.31
CA PRO A 50 3.01 -9.49 -1.44
C PRO A 50 4.02 -10.64 -1.50
N ARG A 51 3.51 -11.87 -1.62
CA ARG A 51 4.30 -13.11 -1.70
C ARG A 51 3.57 -14.16 -2.57
N PRO A 52 4.31 -15.08 -3.22
CA PRO A 52 3.71 -16.18 -3.98
C PRO A 52 3.15 -17.32 -3.11
N ILE A 53 3.50 -17.37 -1.82
CA ILE A 53 3.09 -18.43 -0.88
C ILE A 53 2.47 -17.79 0.35
N CYS A 54 1.33 -18.33 0.79
CA CYS A 54 0.61 -17.87 1.97
C CYS A 54 1.45 -18.04 3.24
N PRO A 55 1.65 -16.97 4.04
CA PRO A 55 2.43 -17.04 5.28
C PRO A 55 1.71 -17.79 6.42
N HIS A 56 0.42 -18.09 6.26
CA HIS A 56 -0.38 -18.74 7.30
C HIS A 56 -0.48 -20.26 7.12
N CYS A 57 -0.57 -20.75 5.88
CA CYS A 57 -0.80 -22.17 5.59
C CYS A 57 0.11 -22.79 4.53
N ASN A 58 1.08 -22.04 3.99
CA ASN A 58 2.01 -22.47 2.94
C ASN A 58 1.38 -22.88 1.60
N SER A 59 0.09 -22.61 1.39
CA SER A 59 -0.54 -22.78 0.08
C SER A 59 -0.02 -21.76 -0.93
N ASN A 60 0.12 -22.18 -2.19
CA ASN A 60 0.39 -21.29 -3.34
C ASN A 60 -0.90 -20.78 -4.00
N ASP A 61 -2.07 -21.18 -3.48
CA ASP A 61 -3.38 -20.69 -3.92
C ASP A 61 -3.61 -19.28 -3.36
N VAL A 62 -3.04 -18.28 -4.03
CA VAL A 62 -3.00 -16.88 -3.61
C VAL A 62 -3.55 -16.01 -4.73
N HIS A 63 -4.48 -15.13 -4.40
CA HIS A 63 -5.11 -14.22 -5.35
C HIS A 63 -5.05 -12.77 -4.88
N TRP A 64 -5.01 -11.86 -5.84
CA TRP A 64 -5.15 -10.43 -5.59
C TRP A 64 -6.62 -10.05 -5.51
N PHE A 65 -6.95 -9.21 -4.53
CA PHE A 65 -8.27 -8.60 -4.41
C PHE A 65 -8.13 -7.14 -4.00
N GLU A 66 -9.14 -6.35 -4.32
CA GLU A 66 -9.22 -4.96 -3.90
C GLU A 66 -9.76 -4.88 -2.47
N ALA A 67 -9.00 -4.24 -1.58
CA ALA A 67 -9.45 -3.97 -0.22
C ALA A 67 -10.56 -2.92 -0.22
N SER A 68 -11.49 -3.03 0.73
CA SER A 68 -12.61 -2.08 0.88
C SER A 68 -12.23 -0.63 1.18
N GLY A 69 -10.95 -0.35 1.47
CA GLY A 69 -10.47 0.94 1.97
C GLY A 69 -10.85 1.24 3.43
N LYS A 70 -11.60 0.37 4.10
CA LYS A 70 -11.99 0.52 5.51
C LYS A 70 -11.01 -0.22 6.42
N GLY A 71 -10.75 0.36 7.59
CA GLY A 71 -9.91 -0.23 8.63
C GLY A 71 -9.96 0.56 9.92
N SER A 72 -9.25 0.08 10.94
CA SER A 72 -9.05 0.76 12.22
C SER A 72 -7.55 0.92 12.47
N VAL A 73 -7.15 1.99 13.15
CA VAL A 73 -5.77 2.17 13.58
C VAL A 73 -5.44 1.11 14.63
N TYR A 74 -4.53 0.19 14.31
CA TYR A 74 -4.04 -0.81 15.26
C TYR A 74 -3.03 -0.22 16.24
N SER A 75 -2.09 0.58 15.73
CA SER A 75 -1.09 1.32 16.49
C SER A 75 -0.55 2.48 15.64
N PHE A 76 0.07 3.47 16.27
CA PHE A 76 0.71 4.60 15.60
C PHE A 76 1.89 5.12 16.41
N VAL A 77 2.79 5.85 15.75
CA VAL A 77 3.88 6.61 16.38
C VAL A 77 3.82 8.06 15.93
N ILE A 78 4.33 8.99 16.74
CA ILE A 78 4.47 10.40 16.33
C ILE A 78 5.96 10.71 16.20
N SER A 79 6.40 10.93 14.96
CA SER A 79 7.76 11.37 14.70
C SER A 79 7.88 12.86 14.94
N HIS A 80 8.64 13.24 15.96
CA HIS A 80 8.96 14.63 16.29
C HIS A 80 10.21 15.13 15.56
N ARG A 81 10.80 14.32 14.66
CA ARG A 81 11.98 14.66 13.88
C ARG A 81 11.63 14.76 12.40
N SER A 82 11.91 15.91 11.79
CA SER A 82 11.70 16.13 10.37
C SER A 82 12.57 15.22 9.51
N ARG A 83 12.07 14.83 8.34
CA ARG A 83 12.79 14.08 7.30
C ARG A 83 12.55 14.76 5.94
N PRO A 84 13.40 14.54 4.92
CA PRO A 84 13.10 15.04 3.58
C PRO A 84 11.68 14.66 3.13
N GLY A 85 10.85 15.67 2.84
CA GLY A 85 9.43 15.49 2.46
C GLY A 85 8.42 15.41 3.63
N PHE A 86 8.86 15.46 4.89
CA PHE A 86 8.00 15.36 6.07
C PHE A 86 8.38 16.39 7.14
N GLU A 87 7.47 17.32 7.41
CA GLU A 87 7.59 18.29 8.50
C GLU A 87 7.13 17.66 9.84
N ALA A 88 7.89 17.88 10.91
CA ALA A 88 7.52 17.37 12.23
C ALA A 88 6.50 18.29 12.93
N PRO A 89 5.56 17.72 13.72
CA PRO A 89 5.36 16.29 13.94
C PRO A 89 4.49 15.64 12.84
N TYR A 90 4.76 14.37 12.52
CA TYR A 90 3.91 13.55 11.64
C TYR A 90 3.66 12.16 12.23
N VAL A 91 2.56 11.54 11.80
CA VAL A 91 2.24 10.12 12.03
C VAL A 91 2.71 9.30 10.84
#